data_AF-A0A851VP06-F1
#
_entry.id   AF-A0A851VP06-F1
#
_cell.length_a   1.000
_cell.length_b   1.000
_cell.length_c   1.000
_cell.angle_alpha   90.00
_cell.angle_beta   90.00
_cell.angle_gamma   90.00
#
_symmetry.space_group_name_H-M   'P 1'
#
loop_
_entity.id
_entity.type
_entity.pdbx_description
1 polymer ?
#
loop_
_entity_poly.entity_id
_entity_poly.type
_entity_poly.pdbx_seq_one_letter_code
_entity_poly.pdbx_strand_id
1 'polypeptide(L)' 'IITMMSPEDSWVSKWQRISTFKPGVYAVSVTGRLPQGIVRELKSRGVAYKSRDTAIKT' A
#
# COMPACT_ATOMS: atom_id res chain seq x y z
N ILE A 1 0.83 -9.08 -9.94
CA ILE A 1 0.71 -9.41 -8.50
C ILE A 1 2.10 -9.69 -7.93
N ILE A 2 2.28 -9.65 -6.61
CA ILE A 2 3.53 -9.91 -5.91
C ILE A 2 3.23 -10.92 -4.81
N THR A 3 3.92 -12.07 -4.82
CA THR A 3 3.89 -13.01 -3.70
C THR A 3 5.00 -12.65 -2.74
N MET A 4 4.64 -12.04 -1.61
CA MET A 4 5.59 -11.54 -0.61
C MET A 4 5.74 -12.56 0.52
N MET A 5 6.91 -13.20 0.60
CA MET A 5 7.20 -14.21 1.62
C MET A 5 7.93 -13.63 2.84
N SER A 6 8.92 -12.76 2.61
CA SER A 6 9.76 -12.16 3.65
C SER A 6 9.79 -10.63 3.48
N PRO A 7 8.74 -9.92 3.92
CA PRO A 7 8.61 -8.48 3.72
C PRO A 7 9.70 -7.66 4.44
N GLU A 8 10.25 -8.14 5.54
CA GLU A 8 11.33 -7.49 6.28
C GLU A 8 12.68 -7.48 5.55
N ASP A 9 12.95 -8.48 4.70
CA ASP A 9 14.23 -8.66 3.99
C ASP A 9 14.12 -8.53 2.46
N SER A 10 13.01 -7.97 1.97
CA SER A 10 12.79 -7.81 0.53
C SER A 10 13.06 -6.38 0.06
N TRP A 11 13.85 -6.22 -1.00
CA TRP A 11 13.93 -4.94 -1.71
C TRP A 11 12.58 -4.54 -2.32
N VAL A 12 11.84 -5.53 -2.86
CA VAL A 12 10.53 -5.31 -3.48
C VAL A 12 9.51 -4.80 -2.46
N SER A 13 9.54 -5.30 -1.22
CA SER A 13 8.63 -4.83 -0.17
C SER A 13 8.91 -3.38 0.25
N LYS A 14 10.19 -2.98 0.27
CA LYS A 14 10.63 -1.60 0.55
C LYS A 14 10.12 -0.67 -0.54
N TRP A 15 10.32 -1.02 -1.81
CA TRP A 15 9.80 -0.26 -2.95
C TRP A 15 8.27 -0.13 -2.90
N GLN A 16 7.58 -1.22 -2.59
CA GLN A 16 6.12 -1.25 -2.52
C GLN A 16 5.53 -0.70 -1.21
N ARG A 17 6.37 -0.27 -0.26
CA ARG A 17 5.95 0.24 1.06
C ARG A 17 5.03 -0.75 1.79
N ILE A 18 5.43 -2.02 1.82
CA ILE A 18 4.75 -3.13 2.50
C ILE A 18 5.70 -3.94 3.39
N SER A 19 6.89 -3.43 3.70
CA SER A 19 7.91 -4.14 4.49
C SER A 19 7.51 -4.45 5.93
N THR A 20 6.49 -3.76 6.46
CA THR A 20 5.95 -4.01 7.81
C THR A 20 4.64 -4.81 7.80
N PHE A 21 4.18 -5.25 6.62
CA PHE A 21 2.94 -6.01 6.48
C PHE A 21 3.23 -7.51 6.52
N LYS A 22 2.17 -8.31 6.65
CA LYS A 22 2.30 -9.77 6.75
C LYS A 22 2.74 -10.39 5.41
N PRO A 23 3.39 -11.56 5.42
CA PRO A 23 3.53 -12.38 4.22
C PRO A 23 2.18 -12.64 3.55
N GLY A 24 2.14 -12.61 2.21
CA GLY A 24 0.91 -12.76 1.45
C GLY A 24 1.02 -12.26 0.00
N VAL A 25 -0.12 -12.25 -0.70
CA VAL A 25 -0.19 -11.79 -2.10
C VAL A 25 -0.68 -10.35 -2.16
N TYR A 26 0.05 -9.49 -2.89
CA TYR A 26 -0.23 -8.07 -3.03
C TYR A 26 -0.33 -7.64 -4.51
N ALA A 27 -1.00 -6.52 -4.77
CA ALA A 27 -1.03 -5.89 -6.10
C ALA A 27 0.22 -5.02 -6.32
N VAL A 28 0.64 -4.85 -7.60
CA VAL A 28 1.75 -3.96 -7.96
C VAL A 28 1.31 -2.49 -7.94
N SER A 29 0.09 -2.22 -8.43
CA SER A 29 -0.60 -0.94 -8.39
C SER A 29 -2.08 -1.21 -8.18
N VAL A 30 -2.78 -0.31 -7.50
CA VAL A 30 -4.22 -0.37 -7.26
C VAL A 30 -4.87 0.90 -7.77
N THR A 31 -5.65 0.79 -8.84
CA THR A 31 -6.41 1.92 -9.38
C THR A 31 -7.54 2.33 -8.44
N GLY A 32 -7.70 3.64 -8.24
CA GLY A 32 -8.77 4.22 -7.43
C GLY A 32 -8.28 4.87 -6.14
N ARG A 33 -9.22 5.39 -5.35
CA ARG A 33 -8.93 6.05 -4.07
C ARG A 33 -10.02 5.71 -3.05
N LEU A 34 -9.63 5.68 -1.77
CA LEU A 34 -10.60 5.59 -0.68
C LEU A 34 -11.52 6.82 -0.66
N PRO A 35 -12.80 6.67 -0.28
CA PRO A 35 -13.73 7.79 -0.12
C PRO A 35 -13.22 8.81 0.91
N GLN A 36 -13.52 10.09 0.67
CA GLN A 36 -12.99 11.19 1.50
C GLN A 36 -13.42 11.08 2.98
N GLY A 37 -14.64 10.62 3.27
CA GLY A 37 -15.11 10.42 4.64
C GLY A 37 -14.24 9.42 5.41
N ILE A 38 -13.91 8.29 4.78
CA ILE A 38 -13.05 7.26 5.36
C ILE A 38 -11.63 7.78 5.56
N VAL A 39 -11.08 8.54 4.60
CA VAL A 39 -9.75 9.14 4.73
C VAL A 39 -9.68 10.11 5.92
N ARG A 40 -10.74 10.90 6.16
CA ARG A 40 -10.83 11.80 7.33
C ARG A 40 -10.87 11.03 8.64
N GLU A 41 -11.66 9.95 8.69
CA GLU A 41 -11.74 9.08 9.87
C GLU A 41 -10.41 8.37 10.16
N LEU A 42 -9.73 7.86 9.13
CA LEU A 42 -8.40 7.27 9.29
C LEU A 42 -7.41 8.30 9.84
N LYS A 43 -7.44 9.54 9.32
CA LYS A 43 -6.59 10.62 9.80
C LYS A 43 -6.87 10.98 11.26
N SER A 44 -8.12 11.02 11.71
CA SER A 44 -8.44 11.30 13.12
C SER A 44 -7.95 10.21 14.07
N ARG A 45 -7.81 8.97 13.58
CA ARG A 45 -7.21 7.84 14.30
C ARG A 45 -5.68 7.75 14.16
N GLY A 46 -5.03 8.76 13.55
CA GLY A 46 -3.58 8.79 13.34
C GLY A 46 -3.07 7.95 12.15
N VAL A 47 -3.96 7.43 11.30
CA VAL A 47 -3.60 6.61 10.13
C VAL A 47 -3.56 7.49 8.88
N ALA A 48 -2.36 7.70 8.34
CA ALA A 48 -2.19 8.44 7.09
C ALA A 48 -2.49 7.55 5.87
N TYR A 49 -3.50 7.93 5.09
CA TYR A 49 -3.77 7.30 3.79
C TYR A 49 -2.77 7.77 2.72
N LYS A 50 -2.11 6.81 2.07
CA LYS A 50 -1.28 7.03 0.87
C LYS A 50 -1.86 6.20 -0.27
N SER A 51 -2.00 6.81 -1.45
CA SER A 51 -2.47 6.11 -2.65
C SER A 51 -1.61 4.88 -2.94
N ARG A 52 -2.26 3.77 -3.31
CA ARG A 52 -1.61 2.55 -3.81
C ARG A 52 -1.63 2.45 -5.34
N ASP A 53 -2.12 3.49 -6.00
CA ASP A 53 -1.95 3.68 -7.44
C ASP A 53 -0.52 4.17 -7.71
N THR A 54 0.34 3.29 -8.21
CA THR A 54 1.75 3.55 -8.55
C THR A 54 1.98 3.63 -10.05
N ALA A 55 0.91 3.58 -10.86
CA ALA A 55 1.04 3.68 -12.31
C ALA A 55 1.50 5.10 -12.69
N ILE A 56 2.47 5.19 -13.59
CA ILE A 56 2.79 6.44 -14.27
C ILE A 56 1.63 6.73 -15.21
N LYS A 57 0.99 7.88 -15.03
CA LYS A 57 -0.11 8.33 -15.88
C LYS A 57 0.43 9.32 -16.88
N THR A 58 0.28 8.99 -18.16
CA THR A 58 0.54 9.88 -19.29
C THR A 58 -0.51 10.97 -19.37
#